data_AF-A0A9Q0H653-F1
#
_entry.id   AF-A0A9Q0H653-F1
#
_cell.length_a   1.000
_cell.length_b   1.000
_cell.length_c   1.000
_cell.angle_alpha   90.00
_cell.angle_beta   90.00
_cell.angle_gamma   90.00
#
_symmetry.space_group_name_H-M   'P 1'
#
loop_
_entity.id
_entity.type
_entity.pdbx_description
1 polymer ?
#
loop_
_entity_poly.entity_id
_entity_poly.type
_entity_poly.pdbx_seq_one_letter_code
_entity_poly.pdbx_strand_id
1 'polypeptide(L)'
;MDWLARHSTNLLCAEKKLTFKDKKGAEFNFAGTKLPCNQKLILSALKARKCLKKGGVGYLVLVVDLTKEAPRMEDIDVMRDFLGVFLEELPGLPLDRATEFVTDLIPGAAPVSKAPYRMAPTELKELKVQLQELLDKGYIRPSISPWGAPVLFVNKKDGSV
;
A
#
# COMPACT_ATOMS: atom_id res chain seq x y z
N MET A 1 37.28 -2.16 -6.77
CA MET A 1 36.86 -0.99 -7.59
C MET A 1 35.70 -1.45 -8.49
N ASP A 2 34.69 -2.11 -7.92
CA ASP A 2 33.99 -3.18 -8.67
C ASP A 2 32.59 -2.77 -9.13
N TRP A 3 32.14 -1.59 -8.68
CA TRP A 3 30.83 -1.06 -9.01
C TRP A 3 30.73 -0.58 -10.47
N LEU A 4 31.74 0.14 -10.99
CA LEU A 4 31.74 0.65 -12.37
C LEU A 4 31.78 -0.49 -13.41
N ALA A 5 32.55 -1.54 -13.11
CA ALA A 5 32.62 -2.74 -13.95
C ALA A 5 31.27 -3.48 -13.98
N ARG A 6 30.57 -3.55 -12.85
CA ARG A 6 29.25 -4.18 -12.73
C ARG A 6 28.15 -3.45 -13.52
N HIS A 7 28.31 -2.15 -13.76
CA HIS A 7 27.34 -1.30 -14.45
C HIS A 7 27.80 -0.83 -15.84
N SER A 8 28.77 -1.53 -16.45
CA SER A 8 29.25 -1.29 -17.82
C SER A 8 29.46 0.20 -18.14
N THR A 9 30.05 0.92 -17.18
CA THR A 9 30.18 2.38 -17.25
C THR A 9 31.39 2.76 -18.11
N ASN A 10 31.16 3.59 -19.13
CA ASN A 10 32.23 4.19 -19.92
C ASN A 10 32.59 5.55 -19.33
N LEU A 11 33.86 5.68 -18.95
CA LEU A 11 34.41 6.88 -18.33
C LEU A 11 35.29 7.60 -19.35
N LEU A 12 34.74 8.67 -19.94
CA LEU A 12 35.47 9.56 -20.84
C LEU A 12 36.12 10.66 -20.01
N CYS A 13 37.34 10.38 -19.51
CA CYS A 13 38.11 11.29 -18.66
C CYS A 13 38.29 12.69 -19.27
N ALA A 14 38.59 12.76 -20.57
CA ALA A 14 38.86 14.01 -21.28
C ALA A 14 37.65 14.94 -21.27
N GLU A 15 36.45 14.39 -21.41
CA GLU A 15 35.19 15.13 -21.46
C GLU A 15 34.49 15.23 -20.09
N LYS A 16 35.06 14.60 -19.05
CA LYS A 16 34.45 14.46 -17.71
C LYS A 16 33.03 13.91 -17.76
N LYS A 17 32.84 12.96 -18.68
CA LYS A 17 31.55 12.38 -19.00
C LYS A 17 31.51 10.93 -18.54
N LEU A 18 30.49 10.61 -17.77
CA LEU A 18 30.15 9.25 -17.38
C LEU A 18 28.97 8.81 -18.22
N THR A 19 29.18 7.77 -19.02
CA THR A 19 28.13 7.17 -19.83
C THR A 19 27.80 5.80 -19.25
N PHE A 20 26.58 5.63 -18.79
CA PHE A 20 26.06 4.35 -18.33
C PHE A 20 25.26 3.74 -19.47
N LYS A 21 25.44 2.43 -19.66
CA LYS A 21 24.60 1.65 -20.56
C LYS A 21 23.75 0.73 -19.72
N ASP A 22 22.43 0.85 -19.85
CA ASP A 22 21.53 -0.12 -19.26
C ASP A 22 21.59 -1.44 -20.04
N LYS A 23 21.15 -2.54 -19.44
CA LYS A 23 21.13 -3.88 -20.05
C LYS A 23 20.26 -3.95 -21.32
N LYS A 24 19.37 -2.97 -21.52
CA LYS A 24 18.52 -2.80 -22.72
C LYS A 24 19.12 -1.88 -23.79
N GLY A 25 20.35 -1.36 -23.57
CA GLY A 25 21.06 -0.52 -24.54
C GLY A 25 20.78 0.99 -24.46
N ALA A 26 19.94 1.45 -23.53
CA ALA A 26 19.70 2.88 -23.30
C ALA A 26 20.93 3.54 -22.64
N GLU A 27 21.36 4.67 -23.19
CA GLU A 27 22.54 5.41 -22.71
C GLU A 27 22.15 6.61 -21.84
N PHE A 28 22.69 6.65 -20.62
CA PHE A 28 22.56 7.80 -19.72
C PHE A 28 23.89 8.53 -19.62
N ASN A 29 23.88 9.83 -19.92
CA ASN A 29 25.07 10.67 -19.91
C ASN A 29 25.03 11.63 -18.74
N PHE A 30 25.97 11.47 -17.82
CA PHE A 30 26.24 12.44 -16.76
C PHE A 30 27.48 13.24 -17.14
N ALA A 31 27.27 14.51 -17.47
CA ALA A 31 28.35 15.47 -17.63
C ALA A 31 28.56 16.20 -16.30
N GLY A 32 29.77 16.11 -15.75
CA GLY A 32 30.12 16.93 -14.59
C GLY A 32 30.14 18.41 -14.99
N THR A 33 29.14 19.19 -14.57
CA THR A 33 29.24 20.65 -14.65
C THR A 33 30.36 21.10 -13.73
N LYS A 34 31.33 21.86 -14.27
CA LYS A 34 32.24 22.64 -13.42
C LYS A 34 31.41 23.73 -12.77
N LEU A 35 30.81 23.46 -11.62
CA LEU A 35 30.64 24.54 -10.66
C LEU A 35 32.05 25.07 -10.33
N PRO A 36 32.24 26.39 -10.23
CA PRO A 36 33.52 26.98 -9.87
C PRO A 36 33.82 26.70 -8.39
N CYS A 37 34.09 25.46 -8.01
CA CYS A 37 34.60 25.15 -6.69
C CYS A 37 35.29 23.78 -6.63
N ASN A 38 36.55 23.78 -6.21
CA ASN A 38 37.34 22.59 -5.85
C ASN A 38 36.82 21.89 -4.56
N GLN A 39 35.52 21.95 -4.27
CA GLN A 39 34.93 21.31 -3.10
C GLN A 39 33.92 20.24 -3.52
N LYS A 40 34.25 18.98 -3.20
CA LYS A 40 33.22 17.95 -3.04
C LYS A 40 32.30 18.40 -1.91
N LEU A 41 31.11 18.92 -2.23
CA LEU A 41 30.10 19.34 -1.25
C LEU A 41 29.33 18.11 -0.72
N ILE A 42 30.06 17.11 -0.24
CA ILE A 42 29.49 16.08 0.62
C ILE A 42 29.43 16.70 2.01
N LEU A 43 28.25 17.17 2.40
CA LEU A 43 28.00 17.64 3.76
C LEU A 43 27.70 16.44 4.64
N SER A 44 28.34 16.37 5.81
CA SER A 44 27.90 15.42 6.84
C SER A 44 26.51 15.79 7.35
N ALA A 45 25.78 14.81 7.88
CA ALA A 45 24.46 15.03 8.48
C ALA A 45 24.47 16.13 9.55
N LEU A 46 25.56 16.24 10.33
CA LEU A 46 25.74 17.29 11.33
C LEU A 46 25.85 18.69 10.71
N LYS A 47 26.58 18.82 9.59
CA LYS A 47 26.71 20.09 8.86
C LYS A 47 25.39 20.48 8.20
N ALA A 48 24.71 19.53 7.56
CA ALA A 48 23.37 19.75 6.99
C ALA A 48 22.38 20.22 8.06
N ARG A 49 22.34 19.55 9.23
CA ARG A 49 21.48 19.94 10.36
C ARG A 49 21.81 21.34 10.88
N LYS A 50 23.09 21.73 10.93
CA LYS A 50 23.51 23.09 11.33
C LYS A 50 23.07 24.14 10.30
N CYS A 51 23.12 23.83 9.00
CA CYS A 51 22.63 24.72 7.94
C CYS A 51 21.11 24.92 8.02
N LEU A 52 20.34 23.83 8.24
CA LEU A 52 18.89 23.90 8.45
C LEU A 52 18.54 24.77 9.66
N LYS A 53 19.24 24.58 10.79
CA LYS A 53 19.03 25.41 12.01
C LYS A 53 19.36 26.90 11.82
N LYS A 54 20.18 27.25 10.84
CA LYS A 54 20.54 28.65 10.50
C LYS A 54 19.59 29.27 9.48
N GLY A 55 18.47 28.62 9.16
CA GLY A 55 17.50 29.10 8.18
C GLY A 55 17.79 28.67 6.74
N GLY A 56 18.72 27.73 6.52
CA GLY A 56 18.91 27.13 5.21
C GLY A 56 17.73 26.24 4.82
N VAL A 57 17.38 26.22 3.53
CA VAL A 57 16.33 25.35 2.98
C VAL A 57 16.95 24.05 2.47
N GLY A 58 16.41 22.92 2.89
CA GLY A 58 16.80 21.60 2.39
C GLY A 58 15.67 20.98 1.58
N TYR A 59 16.02 20.30 0.48
CA TYR A 59 15.09 19.54 -0.34
C TYR A 59 15.42 18.05 -0.23
N LEU A 60 14.39 17.23 -0.02
CA LEU A 60 14.50 15.77 -0.09
C LEU A 60 14.18 15.34 -1.52
N VAL A 61 15.13 14.66 -2.17
CA VAL A 61 14.90 14.07 -3.49
C VAL A 61 14.82 12.56 -3.30
N LEU A 62 13.61 12.02 -3.51
CA LEU A 62 13.41 10.59 -3.60
C LEU A 62 13.58 10.18 -5.07
N VAL A 63 14.58 9.36 -5.36
CA VAL A 63 14.77 8.77 -6.69
C VAL A 63 14.12 7.39 -6.67
N VAL A 64 12.99 7.25 -7.34
CA VAL A 64 12.30 5.97 -7.52
C VAL A 64 12.64 5.44 -8.91
N ASP A 65 13.22 4.25 -8.95
CA ASP A 65 13.51 3.54 -10.19
C ASP A 65 12.23 2.85 -10.68
N LEU A 66 11.55 3.47 -11.65
CA LEU A 66 10.29 2.97 -12.22
C LEU A 66 10.46 1.69 -13.06
N THR A 67 11.70 1.25 -13.30
CA THR A 67 11.98 0.00 -14.03
C THR A 67 12.01 -1.23 -13.13
N LYS A 68 12.05 -1.04 -11.81
CA LYS A 68 11.95 -2.11 -10.82
C LYS A 68 10.48 -2.34 -10.48
N GLU A 69 10.08 -3.60 -10.46
CA GLU A 69 8.80 -3.97 -9.87
C GLU A 69 8.73 -3.46 -8.43
N ALA A 70 7.51 -3.09 -7.99
CA ALA A 70 7.30 -2.68 -6.62
C ALA A 70 7.86 -3.75 -5.68
N PRO A 71 8.55 -3.37 -4.57
CA PRO A 71 9.06 -4.33 -3.62
C PRO A 71 7.89 -5.21 -3.15
N ARG A 72 8.11 -6.52 -3.15
CA ARG A 72 7.11 -7.46 -2.65
C ARG A 72 6.98 -7.26 -1.13
N MET A 73 5.89 -7.75 -0.53
CA MET A 73 5.70 -7.61 0.92
C MET A 73 6.88 -8.21 1.71
N GLU A 74 7.53 -9.23 1.18
CA GLU A 74 8.68 -9.89 1.80
C GLU A 74 9.97 -9.03 1.78
N ASP A 75 10.04 -8.02 0.91
CA ASP A 75 11.22 -7.17 0.73
C ASP A 75 11.27 -6.01 1.74
N ILE A 76 10.14 -5.73 2.43
CA ILE A 76 10.03 -4.70 3.46
C ILE A 76 10.18 -5.37 4.83
N ASP A 77 11.24 -5.05 5.58
CA ASP A 77 11.56 -5.74 6.84
C ASP A 77 10.37 -5.77 7.83
N VAL A 78 9.65 -4.67 7.98
CA VAL A 78 8.46 -4.60 8.85
C VAL A 78 7.33 -5.49 8.32
N MET A 79 7.12 -5.58 7.01
CA MET A 79 6.05 -6.42 6.47
C MET A 79 6.42 -7.91 6.52
N ARG A 80 7.70 -8.24 6.34
CA ARG A 80 8.23 -9.60 6.50
C ARG A 80 7.94 -10.16 7.90
N ASP A 81 8.10 -9.35 8.93
CA ASP A 81 7.83 -9.75 10.32
C ASP A 81 6.33 -9.96 10.60
N PHE A 82 5.45 -9.37 9.79
CA PHE A 82 3.99 -9.37 10.00
C PHE A 82 3.21 -9.82 8.76
N LEU A 83 3.74 -10.76 7.95
CA LEU A 83 3.07 -11.23 6.73
C LEU A 83 1.65 -11.76 6.98
N GLY A 84 1.39 -12.37 8.15
CA GLY A 84 0.07 -12.86 8.53
C GLY A 84 -0.96 -11.76 8.86
N VAL A 85 -0.54 -10.50 9.01
CA VAL A 85 -1.43 -9.34 9.23
C VAL A 85 -1.90 -8.74 7.91
N PHE A 86 -1.07 -8.82 6.86
CA PHE A 86 -1.32 -8.20 5.55
C PHE A 86 -1.80 -9.21 4.49
N LEU A 87 -2.53 -10.24 4.92
CA LEU A 87 -3.13 -11.19 3.99
C LEU A 87 -4.19 -10.50 3.12
N GLU A 88 -4.23 -10.85 1.84
CA GLU A 88 -5.23 -10.34 0.89
C GLU A 88 -6.65 -10.78 1.29
N GLU A 89 -6.77 -11.98 1.85
CA GLU A 89 -7.99 -12.46 2.49
C GLU A 89 -7.76 -12.76 3.97
N LEU A 90 -8.72 -12.34 4.79
CA LEU A 90 -8.71 -12.64 6.22
C LEU A 90 -8.95 -14.16 6.44
N PRO A 91 -8.21 -14.80 7.36
CA PRO A 91 -8.29 -16.25 7.60
C PRO A 91 -9.58 -16.70 8.31
N GLY A 92 -10.52 -15.79 8.57
CA GLY A 92 -11.78 -16.04 9.25
C GLY A 92 -11.99 -15.10 10.44
N LEU A 93 -12.93 -15.47 11.31
CA LEU A 93 -13.18 -14.72 12.55
C LEU A 93 -11.94 -14.78 13.46
N PRO A 94 -11.64 -13.70 14.21
CA PRO A 94 -10.60 -13.75 15.22
C PRO A 94 -10.95 -14.80 16.28
N LEU A 95 -9.92 -15.39 16.89
CA LEU A 95 -10.05 -16.21 18.08
C LEU A 95 -10.84 -15.48 19.17
N ASP A 96 -11.56 -16.25 19.99
CA ASP A 96 -12.34 -15.73 21.11
C ASP A 96 -11.49 -14.77 21.96
N ARG A 97 -11.98 -13.53 22.07
CA ARG A 97 -11.34 -12.48 22.85
C ARG A 97 -12.00 -12.42 24.22
N ALA A 98 -11.24 -12.00 25.23
CA ALA A 98 -11.77 -11.78 26.58
C ALA A 98 -12.85 -10.68 26.65
N THR A 99 -12.95 -9.84 25.61
CA THR A 99 -13.94 -8.77 25.50
C THR A 99 -14.91 -9.09 24.37
N GLU A 100 -16.18 -9.23 24.72
CA GLU A 100 -17.28 -9.34 23.77
C GLU A 100 -17.74 -7.96 23.32
N PHE A 101 -18.11 -7.83 22.04
CA PHE A 101 -18.76 -6.63 21.53
C PHE A 101 -20.26 -6.69 21.86
N VAL A 102 -20.65 -6.01 22.93
CA VAL A 102 -22.06 -5.87 23.33
C VAL A 102 -22.61 -4.55 22.78
N THR A 103 -23.75 -4.61 22.09
CA THR A 103 -24.49 -3.41 21.67
C THR A 103 -25.56 -3.09 22.69
N ASP A 104 -25.32 -2.07 23.51
CA ASP A 104 -26.29 -1.62 24.51
C ASP A 104 -27.53 -0.99 23.86
N LEU A 105 -28.70 -1.44 24.28
CA LEU A 105 -29.98 -0.88 23.83
C LEU A 105 -30.39 0.28 24.74
N ILE A 106 -30.94 1.34 24.15
CA ILE A 106 -31.60 2.40 24.91
C ILE A 106 -32.80 1.77 25.65
N PRO A 107 -33.03 2.09 26.94
CA PRO A 107 -34.17 1.57 27.69
C PRO A 107 -35.50 1.80 26.95
N GLY A 108 -36.28 0.74 26.78
CA GLY A 108 -37.56 0.78 26.05
C GLY A 108 -37.46 0.62 24.53
N ALA A 109 -36.27 0.40 23.96
CA ALA A 109 -36.12 0.09 22.54
C ALA A 109 -36.78 -1.26 22.21
N ALA A 110 -37.76 -1.23 21.30
CA ALA A 110 -38.42 -2.42 20.79
C ALA A 110 -37.75 -2.92 19.49
N PRO A 111 -37.78 -4.23 19.20
CA PRO A 111 -37.27 -4.75 17.94
C PRO A 111 -37.96 -4.16 16.71
N VAL A 112 -37.16 -3.85 15.69
CA VAL A 112 -37.65 -3.40 14.38
C VAL A 112 -37.30 -4.45 13.33
N SER A 113 -38.31 -4.93 12.61
CA SER A 113 -38.16 -5.81 11.47
C SER A 113 -38.79 -5.17 10.22
N LYS A 114 -37.97 -4.91 9.22
CA LYS A 114 -38.39 -4.35 7.93
C LYS A 114 -38.26 -5.41 6.85
N ALA A 115 -39.24 -5.48 5.96
CA ALA A 115 -39.19 -6.37 4.81
C ALA A 115 -38.01 -6.03 3.88
N PRO A 116 -37.37 -7.03 3.23
CA PRO A 116 -36.36 -6.77 2.21
C PRO A 116 -36.92 -5.96 1.05
N TYR A 117 -36.07 -5.14 0.41
CA TYR A 117 -36.45 -4.43 -0.81
C TYR A 117 -36.63 -5.40 -1.99
N ARG A 118 -37.44 -4.97 -2.97
CA ARG A 118 -37.55 -5.70 -4.23
C ARG A 118 -36.24 -5.57 -4.99
N MET A 119 -35.69 -6.71 -5.39
CA MET A 119 -34.42 -6.81 -6.12
C MET A 119 -34.67 -7.46 -7.48
N ALA A 120 -33.88 -7.08 -8.48
CA ALA A 120 -33.87 -7.74 -9.78
C ALA A 120 -33.32 -9.17 -9.67
N PRO A 121 -33.61 -10.08 -10.63
CA PRO A 121 -33.08 -11.44 -10.60
C PRO A 121 -31.54 -11.53 -10.55
N THR A 122 -30.85 -10.57 -11.15
CA THR A 122 -29.37 -10.48 -11.13
C THR A 122 -28.85 -10.11 -9.75
N GLU A 123 -29.46 -9.13 -9.08
CA GLU A 123 -29.13 -8.71 -7.71
C GLU A 123 -29.41 -9.84 -6.71
N LEU A 124 -30.51 -10.57 -6.86
CA LEU A 124 -30.82 -11.73 -6.01
C LEU A 124 -29.79 -12.86 -6.18
N LYS A 125 -29.24 -13.04 -7.38
CA LYS A 125 -28.18 -14.02 -7.62
C LYS A 125 -26.90 -13.60 -6.93
N GLU A 126 -26.51 -12.33 -7.06
CA GLU A 126 -25.34 -11.76 -6.40
C GLU A 126 -25.46 -11.84 -4.87
N LEU A 127 -26.63 -11.51 -4.33
CA LEU A 127 -26.89 -11.57 -2.89
C LEU A 127 -26.66 -12.97 -2.34
N LYS A 128 -27.10 -14.01 -3.07
CA LYS A 128 -26.89 -15.40 -2.66
C LYS A 128 -25.42 -15.79 -2.67
N VAL A 129 -24.66 -15.33 -3.66
CA VAL A 129 -23.20 -15.59 -3.76
C VAL A 129 -22.50 -14.96 -2.56
N GLN A 130 -22.72 -13.67 -2.30
CA GLN A 130 -22.10 -12.97 -1.18
C GLN A 130 -22.50 -13.57 0.17
N LEU A 131 -23.78 -13.92 0.36
CA LEU A 131 -24.22 -14.59 1.60
C LEU A 131 -23.54 -15.96 1.79
N GLN A 132 -23.38 -16.74 0.72
CA GLN A 132 -22.70 -18.03 0.81
C GLN A 132 -21.22 -17.84 1.17
N GLU A 133 -20.53 -16.90 0.53
CA GLU A 133 -19.14 -16.59 0.86
C GLU A 133 -18.97 -16.15 2.33
N LEU A 134 -19.88 -15.32 2.85
CA LEU A 134 -19.85 -14.88 4.23
C LEU A 134 -20.18 -16.01 5.22
N LEU A 135 -21.04 -16.96 4.84
CA LEU A 135 -21.33 -18.17 5.61
C LEU A 135 -20.12 -19.12 5.63
N ASP A 136 -19.50 -19.34 4.47
CA ASP A 136 -18.32 -20.22 4.33
C ASP A 136 -17.12 -19.67 5.10
N LYS A 137 -16.95 -18.34 5.12
CA LYS A 137 -15.94 -17.64 5.95
C LYS A 137 -16.31 -17.60 7.44
N GLY A 138 -17.52 -18.02 7.81
CA GLY A 138 -18.00 -18.03 9.20
C GLY A 138 -18.32 -16.65 9.78
N TYR A 139 -18.40 -15.60 8.96
CA TYR A 139 -18.67 -14.23 9.42
C TYR A 139 -20.13 -14.01 9.83
N ILE A 140 -21.05 -14.78 9.23
CA ILE A 140 -22.47 -14.74 9.54
C ILE A 140 -23.00 -16.14 9.82
N ARG A 141 -24.18 -16.21 10.44
CA ARG A 141 -24.93 -17.46 10.64
C ARG A 141 -26.43 -17.21 10.50
N PRO A 142 -27.22 -18.21 10.12
CA PRO A 142 -28.68 -18.11 10.18
C PRO A 142 -29.14 -17.78 11.60
N SER A 143 -30.16 -16.95 11.73
CA SER A 143 -30.74 -16.57 13.02
C SER A 143 -32.24 -16.40 12.93
N ILE A 144 -32.91 -16.47 14.09
CA ILE A 144 -34.34 -16.20 14.26
C ILE A 144 -34.45 -14.94 15.13
N SER A 145 -34.04 -13.80 14.56
CA SER A 145 -34.00 -12.53 15.27
C SER A 145 -35.34 -11.78 15.14
N PRO A 146 -35.84 -11.14 16.21
CA PRO A 146 -36.96 -10.20 16.10
C PRO A 146 -36.55 -8.89 15.39
N TRP A 147 -35.24 -8.67 15.20
CA TRP A 147 -34.68 -7.54 14.45
C TRP A 147 -34.39 -7.94 13.00
N GLY A 148 -34.73 -7.08 12.06
CA GLY A 148 -34.49 -7.30 10.64
C GLY A 148 -34.32 -5.99 9.88
N ALA A 149 -33.20 -5.86 9.17
CA ALA A 149 -32.90 -4.73 8.30
C ALA A 149 -32.79 -5.18 6.84
N PRO A 150 -33.26 -4.39 5.88
CA PRO A 150 -33.14 -4.72 4.46
C PRO A 150 -31.69 -4.57 3.99
N VAL A 151 -31.30 -5.38 3.00
CA VAL A 151 -30.00 -5.29 2.32
C VAL A 151 -30.10 -4.33 1.13
N LEU A 152 -29.01 -3.61 0.87
CA LEU A 152 -28.86 -2.68 -0.25
C LEU A 152 -27.54 -2.94 -0.96
N PHE A 153 -27.57 -2.90 -2.29
CA PHE A 153 -26.37 -2.96 -3.12
C PHE A 153 -25.81 -1.56 -3.35
N VAL A 154 -24.48 -1.46 -3.35
CA VAL A 154 -23.76 -0.21 -3.59
C VAL A 154 -22.70 -0.44 -4.65
N ASN A 155 -22.84 0.26 -5.78
CA ASN A 155 -21.86 0.19 -6.86
C ASN A 155 -20.52 0.75 -6.36
N LYS A 156 -19.49 -0.07 -6.42
CA LYS A 156 -18.12 0.33 -6.11
C LYS A 156 -17.50 1.05 -7.31
N LYS A 157 -16.38 1.76 -7.08
CA LYS A 157 -15.73 2.60 -8.11
C LYS A 157 -15.19 1.79 -9.31
N ASP A 158 -14.86 0.53 -9.06
CA ASP A 158 -14.40 -0.48 -10.01
C ASP A 158 -15.56 -1.09 -10.84
N GLY A 159 -16.81 -0.68 -10.59
CA GLY A 159 -17.98 -1.15 -11.33
C GLY A 159 -18.53 -2.50 -10.84
N SER A 160 -17.94 -3.08 -9.80
CA SER A 160 -18.52 -4.21 -9.06
C SER A 160 -19.68 -3.74 -8.17
N VAL A 161 -20.59 -4.68 -7.89
CA VAL A 161 -21.78 -4.49 -7.04
C VAL A 161 -21.68 -5.40 -5.83
#